data_AF-A0A0C6FNR6-F1
#
_entry.id   AF-A0A0C6FNR6-F1
#
_cell.length_a   1.000
_cell.length_b   1.000
_cell.length_c   1.000
_cell.angle_alpha   90.00
_cell.angle_beta   90.00
_cell.angle_gamma   90.00
#
_symmetry.space_group_name_H-M   'P 1'
#
loop_
_entity.id
_entity.type
_entity.pdbx_description
1 polymer ?
#
loop_
_entity_poly.entity_id
_entity_poly.type
_entity_poly.pdbx_seq_one_letter_code
_entity_poly.pdbx_strand_id
1 'polypeptide(L)'
;MSIHYICKIPEGYIGPRYDHIRGKIFELQTRTLCMDAWAVVSHYLDYKDDWDVPADLKKAMNALSGLFYVADNQFEQVYGERLKSQNASTEMLRNTSNVEINLDTLRAYIEKRFPNRDDSHDAHISELIYDLKETGYTNINQIENDINKAEEFFIEYENILLSNSYLHERFSKVGAVRVAISIANEKMEKLINAKADVDIKPYDAAFLRPIREKYVNKYRDNQN
;
A
#
# COMPACT_ATOMS: atom_id res chain seq x y z
N MET A 1 4.71 -26.07 -13.05
CA MET A 1 5.99 -26.78 -12.83
C MET A 1 6.84 -25.91 -11.92
N SER A 2 7.32 -26.46 -10.80
CA SER A 2 8.29 -25.77 -9.94
C SER A 2 9.63 -25.66 -10.64
N ILE A 3 10.46 -24.68 -10.30
CA ILE A 3 11.85 -24.59 -10.73
C ILE A 3 12.73 -25.14 -9.61
N HIS A 4 13.62 -26.05 -9.96
CA HIS A 4 14.48 -26.76 -9.02
C HIS A 4 15.93 -26.41 -9.30
N TYR A 5 16.64 -25.95 -8.29
CA TYR A 5 18.06 -25.67 -8.32
C TYR A 5 18.78 -26.63 -7.41
N ILE A 6 19.83 -27.26 -7.93
CA ILE A 6 20.75 -28.04 -7.11
C ILE A 6 21.90 -27.12 -6.71
N CYS A 7 22.04 -26.90 -5.41
CA CYS A 7 22.90 -25.87 -4.86
C CYS A 7 23.89 -26.44 -3.86
N LYS A 8 24.96 -25.68 -3.63
CA LYS A 8 25.97 -25.91 -2.59
C LYS A 8 26.32 -24.55 -1.97
N ILE A 9 26.56 -24.54 -0.66
CA ILE A 9 26.98 -23.32 0.03
C ILE A 9 28.37 -22.89 -0.50
N PRO A 10 28.59 -21.58 -0.81
CA PRO A 10 29.88 -21.10 -1.27
C PRO A 10 31.01 -21.34 -0.26
N GLU A 11 32.24 -21.53 -0.75
CA GLU A 11 33.37 -21.98 0.07
C GLU A 11 33.84 -20.95 1.13
N GLY A 12 33.49 -19.67 0.95
CA GLY A 12 33.82 -18.59 1.88
C GLY A 12 33.02 -18.58 3.19
N TYR A 13 31.96 -19.40 3.31
CA TYR A 13 31.18 -19.52 4.53
C TYR A 13 31.79 -20.58 5.47
N ILE A 14 32.61 -20.13 6.41
CA ILE A 14 33.44 -20.96 7.31
C ILE A 14 33.10 -20.66 8.78
N GLY A 15 33.20 -21.67 9.65
CA GLY A 15 33.07 -21.55 11.10
C GLY A 15 32.08 -22.55 11.70
N PRO A 16 31.98 -22.64 13.05
CA PRO A 16 31.17 -23.65 13.74
C PRO A 16 29.71 -23.73 13.29
N ARG A 17 29.15 -22.60 12.82
CA ARG A 17 27.79 -22.51 12.27
C ARG A 17 27.62 -23.27 10.94
N TYR A 18 28.66 -23.38 10.14
CA TYR A 18 28.61 -23.95 8.79
C TYR A 18 29.24 -25.35 8.70
N ASP A 19 30.03 -25.78 9.69
CA ASP A 19 30.79 -27.03 9.64
C ASP A 19 29.93 -28.27 9.33
N HIS A 20 28.66 -28.29 9.77
CA HIS A 20 27.74 -29.42 9.58
C HIS A 20 26.95 -29.37 8.25
N ILE A 21 27.01 -28.27 7.51
CA ILE A 21 26.32 -28.08 6.20
C ILE A 21 27.28 -27.76 5.05
N ARG A 22 28.54 -27.41 5.36
CA ARG A 22 29.59 -27.17 4.38
C ARG A 22 29.81 -28.42 3.54
N GLY A 23 29.99 -28.23 2.23
CA GLY A 23 30.22 -29.36 1.33
C GLY A 23 28.96 -30.08 0.86
N LYS A 24 27.82 -29.95 1.57
CA LYS A 24 26.58 -30.64 1.25
C LYS A 24 25.89 -30.02 0.04
N ILE A 25 25.28 -30.89 -0.76
CA ILE A 25 24.38 -30.51 -1.84
C ILE A 25 22.96 -30.46 -1.28
N PHE A 26 22.21 -29.44 -1.65
CA PHE A 26 20.79 -29.31 -1.29
C PHE A 26 19.99 -28.82 -2.50
N GLU A 27 18.68 -29.03 -2.47
CA GLU A 27 17.76 -28.55 -3.49
C GLU A 27 17.05 -27.29 -3.00
N LEU A 28 16.98 -26.28 -3.87
CA LEU A 28 16.15 -25.10 -3.69
C LEU A 28 15.04 -25.14 -4.73
N GLN A 29 13.80 -25.21 -4.27
CA GLN A 29 12.63 -25.21 -5.12
C GLN A 29 11.93 -23.86 -5.04
N THR A 30 11.66 -23.23 -6.19
CA THR A 30 10.80 -22.05 -6.26
C THR A 30 9.44 -22.44 -6.83
N ARG A 31 8.39 -22.01 -6.14
CA ARG A 31 6.98 -22.35 -6.40
C ARG A 31 6.11 -21.13 -6.19
N THR A 32 5.07 -21.01 -7.00
CA THR A 32 3.94 -20.13 -6.68
C THR A 32 3.10 -20.77 -5.58
N LEU A 33 2.24 -19.98 -4.93
CA LEU A 33 1.33 -20.48 -3.91
C LEU A 33 0.42 -21.59 -4.47
N CYS A 34 -0.06 -21.44 -5.70
CA CYS A 34 -0.89 -22.43 -6.39
C CYS A 34 -0.13 -23.75 -6.63
N MET A 35 1.13 -23.66 -7.04
CA MET A 35 1.97 -24.86 -7.23
C MET A 35 2.24 -25.58 -5.92
N ASP A 36 2.50 -24.85 -4.84
CA ASP A 36 2.75 -25.45 -3.54
C ASP A 36 1.49 -26.08 -2.95
N ALA A 37 0.35 -25.38 -3.02
CA ALA A 37 -0.94 -25.90 -2.62
C ALA A 37 -1.30 -27.18 -3.40
N TRP A 38 -1.10 -27.18 -4.73
CA TRP A 38 -1.30 -28.38 -5.53
C TRP A 38 -0.36 -29.52 -5.13
N ALA A 39 0.93 -29.27 -4.88
CA ALA A 39 1.87 -30.30 -4.48
C ALA A 39 1.51 -30.94 -3.13
N VAL A 40 0.99 -30.15 -2.19
CA VAL A 40 0.47 -30.66 -0.92
C VAL A 40 -0.78 -31.50 -1.17
N VAL A 41 -1.76 -30.96 -1.90
CA VAL A 41 -3.02 -31.65 -2.22
C VAL A 41 -2.78 -32.95 -2.98
N SER A 42 -1.93 -32.94 -4.01
CA SER A 42 -1.60 -34.12 -4.78
C SER A 42 -0.89 -35.16 -3.91
N HIS A 43 0.04 -34.76 -3.04
CA HIS A 43 0.69 -35.70 -2.12
C HIS A 43 -0.28 -36.35 -1.13
N TYR A 44 -1.35 -35.65 -0.71
CA TYR A 44 -2.39 -36.23 0.14
C TYR A 44 -3.37 -37.13 -0.63
N LEU A 45 -3.57 -36.88 -1.92
CA LEU A 45 -4.51 -37.61 -2.79
C LEU A 45 -3.86 -38.79 -3.53
N ASP A 46 -2.56 -38.70 -3.81
CA ASP A 46 -1.72 -39.77 -4.32
C ASP A 46 -1.55 -40.79 -3.18
N TYR A 47 -2.45 -41.77 -3.16
CA TYR A 47 -2.23 -42.99 -2.40
C TYR A 47 -0.92 -43.65 -2.86
N LYS A 48 -0.21 -44.31 -1.94
CA LYS A 48 1.18 -44.81 -2.09
C LYS A 48 1.44 -45.78 -3.27
N ASP A 49 0.43 -46.14 -4.03
CA ASP A 49 0.49 -47.16 -5.07
C ASP A 49 -0.31 -46.74 -6.32
N ASP A 50 0.41 -46.47 -7.42
CA ASP A 50 -0.11 -45.95 -8.72
C ASP A 50 -1.18 -46.84 -9.40
N TRP A 51 -1.29 -48.09 -8.93
CA TRP A 51 -2.16 -49.14 -9.45
C TRP A 51 -3.59 -49.11 -8.88
N ASP A 52 -3.85 -48.37 -7.79
CA ASP A 52 -5.14 -48.39 -7.07
C ASP A 52 -6.01 -47.13 -7.27
N VAL A 53 -5.56 -46.12 -8.02
CA VAL A 53 -6.34 -44.87 -8.21
C VAL A 53 -7.40 -45.06 -9.31
N PRO A 54 -8.71 -44.95 -8.99
CA PRO A 54 -9.78 -45.08 -9.98
C PRO A 54 -9.66 -44.06 -11.11
N ALA A 55 -10.07 -44.43 -12.32
CA ALA A 55 -9.96 -43.55 -13.50
C ALA A 55 -10.67 -42.20 -13.30
N ASP A 56 -11.82 -42.20 -12.63
CA ASP A 56 -12.57 -40.97 -12.31
C ASP A 56 -11.81 -40.06 -11.33
N LEU A 57 -11.06 -40.63 -10.38
CA LEU A 57 -10.23 -39.87 -9.46
C LEU A 57 -9.03 -39.26 -10.19
N LYS A 58 -8.35 -40.01 -11.07
CA LYS A 58 -7.28 -39.46 -11.93
C LYS A 58 -7.81 -38.30 -12.79
N LYS A 59 -9.00 -38.44 -13.35
CA LYS A 59 -9.66 -37.38 -14.12
C LYS A 59 -9.94 -36.13 -13.26
N ALA A 60 -10.45 -36.32 -12.04
CA ALA A 60 -10.70 -35.22 -11.11
C ALA A 60 -9.40 -34.51 -10.68
N MET A 61 -8.33 -35.27 -10.41
CA MET A 61 -7.01 -34.74 -10.06
C MET A 61 -6.41 -33.93 -11.22
N ASN A 62 -6.52 -34.41 -12.46
CA ASN A 62 -6.09 -33.67 -13.64
C ASN A 62 -6.90 -32.38 -13.87
N ALA A 63 -8.21 -32.41 -13.59
CA ALA A 63 -9.02 -31.20 -13.67
C ALA A 63 -8.61 -30.18 -12.59
N LEU A 64 -8.34 -30.65 -11.38
CA LEU A 64 -7.92 -29.80 -10.26
C LEU A 64 -6.55 -29.17 -10.51
N SER A 65 -5.58 -29.92 -11.03
CA SER A 65 -4.27 -29.38 -11.43
C SER A 65 -4.41 -28.31 -12.51
N GLY A 66 -5.33 -28.52 -13.46
CA GLY A 66 -5.70 -27.52 -14.47
C GLY A 66 -6.26 -26.23 -13.87
N LEU A 67 -7.12 -26.33 -12.84
CA LEU A 67 -7.66 -25.15 -12.14
C LEU A 67 -6.56 -24.36 -11.42
N PHE A 68 -5.62 -25.05 -10.75
CA PHE A 68 -4.48 -24.39 -10.12
C PHE A 68 -3.60 -23.66 -11.15
N TYR A 69 -3.37 -24.28 -12.31
CA TYR A 69 -2.63 -23.63 -13.40
C TYR A 69 -3.34 -22.37 -13.92
N VAL A 70 -4.66 -22.46 -14.14
CA VAL A 70 -5.45 -21.30 -14.59
C VAL A 70 -5.43 -20.19 -13.54
N ALA A 71 -5.61 -20.52 -12.26
CA ALA A 71 -5.56 -19.54 -11.17
C ALA A 71 -4.21 -18.82 -11.12
N ASP A 72 -3.10 -19.55 -11.24
CA ASP A 72 -1.76 -18.99 -11.22
C ASP A 72 -1.54 -17.98 -12.36
N ASN A 73 -1.94 -18.34 -13.58
CA ASN A 73 -1.87 -17.44 -14.74
C ASN A 73 -2.75 -16.19 -14.54
N GLN A 74 -3.94 -16.34 -13.94
CA GLN A 74 -4.81 -15.20 -13.66
C GLN A 74 -4.20 -14.26 -12.62
N PHE A 75 -3.55 -14.78 -11.58
CA PHE A 75 -2.83 -13.94 -10.63
C PHE A 75 -1.66 -13.19 -11.28
N GLU A 76 -0.89 -13.83 -12.15
CA GLU A 76 0.18 -13.17 -12.92
C GLU A 76 -0.38 -12.06 -13.81
N GLN A 77 -1.50 -12.31 -14.50
CA GLN A 77 -2.15 -11.32 -15.34
C GLN A 77 -2.61 -10.11 -14.52
N VAL A 78 -3.31 -10.32 -13.41
CA VAL A 78 -3.78 -9.25 -12.52
C VAL A 78 -2.60 -8.43 -11.99
N TYR A 79 -1.50 -9.09 -11.61
CA TYR A 79 -0.29 -8.41 -11.17
C TYR A 79 0.32 -7.55 -12.30
N GLY A 80 0.40 -8.08 -13.52
CA GLY A 80 0.88 -7.35 -14.69
C GLY A 80 -0.01 -6.15 -15.05
N GLU A 81 -1.33 -6.29 -14.95
CA GLU A 81 -2.29 -5.21 -15.15
C GLU A 81 -2.15 -4.11 -14.08
N ARG A 82 -1.93 -4.50 -12.81
CA ARG A 82 -1.65 -3.54 -11.72
C ARG A 82 -0.39 -2.72 -11.98
N LEU A 83 0.70 -3.35 -12.43
CA LEU A 83 1.93 -2.63 -12.80
C LEU A 83 1.70 -1.64 -13.95
N LYS A 84 0.93 -2.04 -14.97
CA LYS A 84 0.55 -1.14 -16.08
C LYS A 84 -0.31 0.03 -15.59
N SER A 85 -1.28 -0.22 -14.72
CA SER A 85 -2.12 0.81 -14.09
C SER A 85 -1.29 1.84 -13.34
N GLN A 86 -0.30 1.41 -12.55
CA GLN A 86 0.59 2.31 -11.81
C GLN A 86 1.40 3.22 -12.74
N ASN A 87 1.98 2.66 -13.81
CA ASN A 87 2.69 3.45 -14.81
C ASN A 87 1.77 4.45 -15.52
N ALA A 88 0.59 3.99 -15.95
CA ALA A 88 -0.40 4.84 -16.61
C ALA A 88 -0.92 5.96 -15.69
N SER A 89 -1.12 5.69 -14.41
CA SER A 89 -1.59 6.69 -13.44
C SER A 89 -0.61 7.86 -13.30
N THR A 90 0.70 7.59 -13.35
CA THR A 90 1.74 8.63 -13.32
C THR A 90 1.70 9.52 -14.56
N GLU A 91 1.40 8.94 -15.73
CA GLU A 91 1.23 9.69 -16.98
C GLU A 91 -0.10 10.47 -17.02
N MET A 92 -1.19 9.87 -16.55
CA MET A 92 -2.50 10.53 -16.48
C MET A 92 -2.47 11.78 -15.60
N LEU A 93 -1.76 11.73 -14.47
CA LEU A 93 -1.54 12.90 -13.60
C LEU A 93 -0.78 14.04 -14.29
N ARG A 94 -0.09 13.79 -15.41
CA ARG A 94 0.57 14.85 -16.20
C ARG A 94 -0.36 15.47 -17.24
N ASN A 95 -1.29 14.68 -17.77
CA ASN A 95 -2.01 15.03 -19.00
C ASN A 95 -3.52 15.28 -18.82
N THR A 96 -4.12 14.87 -17.69
CA THR A 96 -5.57 14.91 -17.49
C THR A 96 -5.93 15.67 -16.21
N SER A 97 -6.89 16.59 -16.32
CA SER A 97 -7.34 17.43 -15.22
C SER A 97 -8.46 16.80 -14.36
N ASN A 98 -8.79 15.52 -14.55
CA ASN A 98 -9.86 14.86 -13.82
C ASN A 98 -9.56 13.36 -13.63
N VAL A 99 -8.55 13.07 -12.80
CA VAL A 99 -8.12 11.70 -12.48
C VAL A 99 -8.83 11.23 -11.22
N GLU A 100 -9.57 10.12 -11.29
CA GLU A 100 -10.28 9.54 -10.15
C GLU A 100 -9.33 9.07 -9.03
N ILE A 101 -9.78 9.18 -7.78
CA ILE A 101 -9.05 8.68 -6.60
C ILE A 101 -9.17 7.15 -6.49
N ASN A 102 -8.03 6.46 -6.60
CA ASN A 102 -7.85 5.06 -6.26
C ASN A 102 -6.45 4.84 -5.66
N LEU A 103 -6.10 3.58 -5.33
CA LEU A 103 -4.85 3.25 -4.65
C LEU A 103 -3.61 3.67 -5.45
N ASP A 104 -3.62 3.44 -6.76
CA ASP A 104 -2.49 3.72 -7.63
C ASP A 104 -2.37 5.22 -7.91
N THR A 105 -3.49 5.90 -8.24
CA THR A 105 -3.49 7.34 -8.54
C THR A 105 -3.16 8.19 -7.33
N LEU A 106 -3.69 7.84 -6.14
CA LEU A 106 -3.35 8.56 -4.92
C LEU A 106 -1.90 8.32 -4.52
N ARG A 107 -1.37 7.10 -4.66
CA ARG A 107 0.05 6.80 -4.38
C ARG A 107 0.98 7.63 -5.27
N ALA A 108 0.75 7.59 -6.59
CA ALA A 108 1.55 8.36 -7.53
C ALA A 108 1.47 9.88 -7.23
N TYR A 109 0.29 10.36 -6.84
CA TYR A 109 0.10 11.74 -6.44
C TYR A 109 0.90 12.13 -5.19
N ILE A 110 0.79 11.37 -4.09
CA ILE A 110 1.45 11.71 -2.83
C ILE A 110 2.98 11.56 -2.92
N GLU A 111 3.48 10.59 -3.69
CA GLU A 111 4.91 10.45 -3.95
C GLU A 111 5.48 11.65 -4.70
N LYS A 112 4.74 12.14 -5.71
CA LYS A 112 5.11 13.33 -6.47
C LYS A 112 5.02 14.60 -5.63
N ARG A 113 3.96 14.77 -4.84
CA ARG A 113 3.70 16.00 -4.06
C ARG A 113 4.63 16.13 -2.86
N PHE A 114 5.01 15.01 -2.25
CA PHE A 114 5.79 14.98 -1.02
C PHE A 114 7.00 14.01 -1.11
N PRO A 115 7.97 14.26 -2.01
CA PRO A 115 9.06 13.30 -2.28
C PRO A 115 10.01 13.10 -1.10
N ASN A 116 10.13 14.09 -0.21
CA ASN A 116 11.06 14.10 0.93
C ASN A 116 10.38 13.81 2.27
N ARG A 117 9.32 12.99 2.26
CA ARG A 117 8.59 12.55 3.46
C ARG A 117 8.56 11.03 3.50
N ASP A 118 8.42 10.48 4.70
CA ASP A 118 8.38 9.03 4.87
C ASP A 118 7.23 8.38 4.13
N ASP A 119 7.54 7.20 3.58
CA ASP A 119 6.59 6.38 2.86
C ASP A 119 5.46 5.89 3.77
N SER A 120 4.31 5.66 3.15
CA SER A 120 3.12 5.17 3.83
C SER A 120 2.75 3.80 3.26
N HIS A 121 2.49 2.83 4.14
CA HIS A 121 2.02 1.51 3.74
C HIS A 121 0.68 1.59 2.99
N ASP A 122 0.44 0.64 2.07
CA ASP A 122 -0.80 0.51 1.29
C ASP A 122 -2.08 0.59 2.14
N ALA A 123 -2.04 0.06 3.38
CA ALA A 123 -3.15 0.12 4.32
C ALA A 123 -3.51 1.56 4.71
N HIS A 124 -2.53 2.42 4.99
CA HIS A 124 -2.77 3.83 5.34
C HIS A 124 -3.26 4.66 4.15
N ILE A 125 -2.78 4.36 2.95
CA ILE A 125 -3.27 4.99 1.71
C ILE A 125 -4.74 4.59 1.49
N SER A 126 -5.08 3.32 1.71
CA SER A 126 -6.46 2.83 1.58
C SER A 126 -7.41 3.48 2.58
N GLU A 127 -6.96 3.66 3.82
CA GLU A 127 -7.73 4.40 4.84
C GLU A 127 -7.92 5.87 4.42
N LEU A 128 -6.87 6.53 3.93
CA LEU A 128 -6.96 7.90 3.45
C LEU A 128 -7.93 8.04 2.27
N ILE A 129 -7.97 7.07 1.34
CA ILE A 129 -8.95 7.06 0.24
C ILE A 129 -10.37 7.04 0.78
N TYR A 130 -10.64 6.21 1.79
CA TYR A 130 -11.94 6.17 2.43
C TYR A 130 -12.30 7.53 3.03
N ASP A 131 -11.40 8.13 3.81
CA ASP A 131 -11.58 9.45 4.42
C ASP A 131 -11.88 10.54 3.36
N LEU A 132 -11.13 10.52 2.26
CA LEU A 132 -11.29 11.46 1.15
C LEU A 132 -12.66 11.29 0.47
N LYS A 133 -13.08 10.05 0.20
CA LYS A 133 -14.38 9.79 -0.45
C LYS A 133 -15.55 10.16 0.46
N GLU A 134 -15.50 9.80 1.74
CA GLU A 134 -16.51 10.18 2.75
C GLU A 134 -16.67 11.71 2.88
N THR A 135 -15.57 12.45 2.68
CA THR A 135 -15.56 13.92 2.79
C THR A 135 -15.87 14.64 1.47
N GLY A 136 -16.13 13.90 0.39
CA GLY A 136 -16.64 14.40 -0.88
C GLY A 136 -15.61 14.56 -1.99
N TYR A 137 -14.38 14.08 -1.81
CA TYR A 137 -13.35 14.09 -2.86
C TYR A 137 -13.55 12.90 -3.80
N THR A 138 -13.52 13.19 -5.10
CA THR A 138 -13.71 12.19 -6.17
C THR A 138 -12.51 12.13 -7.12
N ASN A 139 -11.78 13.24 -7.27
CA ASN A 139 -10.63 13.34 -8.16
C ASN A 139 -9.43 14.00 -7.48
N ILE A 140 -8.23 13.70 -8.01
CA ILE A 140 -6.94 14.19 -7.50
C ILE A 140 -6.84 15.72 -7.56
N ASN A 141 -7.49 16.37 -8.53
CA ASN A 141 -7.41 17.82 -8.67
C ASN A 141 -8.14 18.58 -7.56
N GLN A 142 -9.22 18.03 -7.01
CA GLN A 142 -9.86 18.57 -5.81
C GLN A 142 -8.88 18.55 -4.62
N ILE A 143 -8.15 17.45 -4.45
CA ILE A 143 -7.14 17.30 -3.40
C ILE A 143 -6.02 18.34 -3.61
N GLU A 144 -5.46 18.40 -4.82
CA GLU A 144 -4.36 19.32 -5.15
C GLU A 144 -4.75 20.79 -4.91
N ASN A 145 -5.95 21.20 -5.34
CA ASN A 145 -6.42 22.57 -5.15
C ASN A 145 -6.55 22.94 -3.67
N ASP A 146 -7.07 22.04 -2.85
CA ASP A 146 -7.25 22.29 -1.42
C ASP A 146 -5.92 22.23 -0.66
N ILE A 147 -5.03 21.30 -1.01
CA ILE A 147 -3.66 21.26 -0.47
C ILE A 147 -2.92 22.55 -0.82
N ASN A 148 -2.99 23.05 -2.05
CA ASN A 148 -2.31 24.28 -2.45
C ASN A 148 -2.80 25.50 -1.67
N LYS A 149 -4.10 25.57 -1.34
CA LYS A 149 -4.63 26.64 -0.49
C LYS A 149 -4.20 26.49 0.98
N ALA A 150 -4.09 25.26 1.46
CA ALA A 150 -3.78 24.94 2.85
C ALA A 150 -2.26 24.84 3.13
N GLU A 151 -1.40 24.82 2.11
CA GLU A 151 0.03 24.49 2.25
C GLU A 151 0.76 25.36 3.27
N GLU A 152 0.58 26.68 3.22
CA GLU A 152 1.23 27.60 4.16
C GLU A 152 0.80 27.33 5.61
N PHE A 153 -0.48 27.03 5.82
CA PHE A 153 -1.09 26.75 7.13
C PHE A 153 -0.65 25.39 7.66
N PHE A 154 -0.57 24.40 6.77
CA PHE A 154 -0.05 23.08 7.08
C PHE A 154 1.42 23.15 7.52
N ILE A 155 2.25 23.91 6.80
CA ILE A 155 3.66 24.11 7.16
C ILE A 155 3.78 24.84 8.50
N GLU A 156 2.96 25.88 8.74
CA GLU A 156 2.91 26.57 10.02
C GLU A 156 2.55 25.59 11.16
N TYR A 157 1.52 24.78 10.96
CA TYR A 157 1.07 23.78 11.94
C TYR A 157 2.15 22.74 12.25
N GLU A 158 2.77 22.15 11.23
CA GLU A 158 3.85 21.17 11.40
C GLU A 158 5.04 21.76 12.17
N ASN A 159 5.43 23.00 11.87
CA ASN A 159 6.52 23.69 12.57
C ASN A 159 6.19 23.99 14.03
N ILE A 160 4.94 24.33 14.35
CA ILE A 160 4.48 24.52 15.73
C ILE A 160 4.62 23.21 16.51
N LEU A 161 4.20 22.08 15.94
CA LEU A 161 4.29 20.79 16.60
C LEU A 161 5.74 20.35 16.82
N LEU A 162 6.62 20.55 15.82
CA LEU A 162 8.05 20.26 15.92
C LEU A 162 8.73 21.13 17.00
N SER A 163 8.45 22.44 17.00
CA SER A 163 9.08 23.39 17.92
C SER A 163 8.68 23.14 19.38
N ASN A 164 7.46 22.64 19.61
CA ASN A 164 6.96 22.31 20.94
C ASN A 164 7.21 20.83 21.33
N SER A 165 8.00 20.08 20.55
CA SER A 165 8.31 18.67 20.79
C SER A 165 7.10 17.73 20.81
N TYR A 166 5.96 18.11 20.23
CA TYR A 166 4.80 17.22 20.04
C TYR A 166 4.98 16.26 18.87
N LEU A 167 5.89 16.58 17.96
CA LEU A 167 6.27 15.80 16.80
C LEU A 167 7.81 15.67 16.81
N HIS A 168 8.34 14.46 16.64
CA HIS A 168 9.79 14.24 16.59
C HIS A 168 10.36 14.33 15.17
N GLU A 169 9.52 14.09 14.16
CA GLU A 169 9.87 14.08 12.75
C GLU A 169 8.67 14.55 11.92
N ARG A 170 8.91 15.08 10.71
CA ARG A 170 7.83 15.57 9.85
C ARG A 170 6.76 14.50 9.59
N PHE A 171 5.52 14.93 9.33
CA PHE A 171 4.45 14.01 8.95
C PHE A 171 4.86 13.16 7.73
N SER A 172 4.45 11.90 7.74
CA SER A 172 4.51 11.01 6.57
C SER A 172 3.71 11.57 5.40
N LYS A 173 3.89 11.00 4.19
CA LYS A 173 3.13 11.42 2.99
C LYS A 173 1.61 11.41 3.22
N VAL A 174 1.07 10.33 3.80
CA VAL A 174 -0.37 10.23 4.13
C VAL A 174 -0.76 11.22 5.23
N GLY A 175 0.06 11.38 6.27
CA GLY A 175 -0.20 12.34 7.35
C GLY A 175 -0.28 13.78 6.84
N ALA A 176 0.64 14.17 5.95
CA ALA A 176 0.68 15.50 5.35
C ALA A 176 -0.59 15.81 4.56
N VAL A 177 -1.05 14.88 3.71
CA VAL A 177 -2.32 15.03 2.97
C VAL A 177 -3.50 15.14 3.94
N ARG A 178 -3.57 14.25 4.93
CA ARG A 178 -4.69 14.20 5.88
C ARG A 178 -4.81 15.52 6.67
N VAL A 179 -3.69 16.08 7.14
CA VAL A 179 -3.66 17.37 7.84
C VAL A 179 -3.98 18.53 6.89
N ALA A 180 -3.36 18.58 5.71
CA ALA A 180 -3.61 19.68 4.77
C ALA A 180 -5.10 19.74 4.35
N ILE A 181 -5.72 18.59 4.09
CA ILE A 181 -7.14 18.52 3.76
C ILE A 181 -8.03 18.83 4.97
N SER A 182 -7.64 18.47 6.19
CA SER A 182 -8.43 18.83 7.38
C SER A 182 -8.47 20.34 7.65
N ILE A 183 -7.42 21.06 7.29
CA ILE A 183 -7.41 22.53 7.32
C ILE A 183 -8.40 23.08 6.29
N ALA A 184 -8.36 22.57 5.06
CA ALA A 184 -9.19 23.05 3.96
C ALA A 184 -10.68 22.64 4.05
N ASN A 185 -10.97 21.47 4.64
CA ASN A 185 -12.29 20.84 4.60
C ASN A 185 -12.81 20.48 5.99
N GLU A 186 -13.91 21.12 6.38
CA GLU A 186 -14.54 20.94 7.69
C GLU A 186 -15.03 19.50 7.94
N LYS A 187 -15.46 18.78 6.89
CA LYS A 187 -15.89 17.38 7.04
C LYS A 187 -14.71 16.49 7.40
N MET A 188 -13.54 16.74 6.78
CA MET A 188 -12.31 16.00 7.10
C MET A 188 -11.83 16.30 8.51
N GLU A 189 -11.87 17.57 8.93
CA GLU A 189 -11.58 17.96 10.32
C GLU A 189 -12.45 17.17 11.32
N LYS A 190 -13.77 17.16 11.12
CA LYS A 190 -14.71 16.45 11.99
C LYS A 190 -14.45 14.94 12.01
N LEU A 191 -14.16 14.35 10.84
CA LEU A 191 -13.89 12.92 10.71
C LEU A 191 -12.63 12.53 11.49
N ILE A 192 -11.54 13.28 11.35
CA ILE A 192 -10.27 13.01 12.06
C ILE A 192 -10.46 13.14 13.57
N ASN A 193 -11.17 14.20 14.02
CA ASN A 193 -11.46 14.41 15.43
C ASN A 193 -12.32 13.29 16.03
N ALA A 194 -13.24 12.71 15.25
CA ALA A 194 -14.07 11.59 15.69
C ALA A 194 -13.31 10.26 15.78
N LYS A 195 -12.23 10.09 15.00
CA LYS A 195 -11.38 8.89 15.00
C LYS A 195 -10.29 8.89 16.08
N ALA A 196 -10.05 10.03 16.73
CA ALA A 196 -8.97 10.21 17.70
C ALA A 196 -9.33 9.59 19.07
N ASP A 197 -9.39 8.27 19.15
CA ASP A 197 -9.49 7.54 20.42
C ASP A 197 -8.09 7.04 20.86
N VAL A 198 -7.64 7.60 22.00
CA VAL A 198 -6.51 7.20 22.88
C VAL A 198 -5.04 7.54 22.48
N ASP A 199 -4.41 8.31 23.39
CA ASP A 199 -2.99 8.49 23.76
C ASP A 199 -1.91 9.09 22.83
N ILE A 200 -2.13 9.34 21.55
CA ILE A 200 -1.21 10.20 20.78
C ILE A 200 -2.02 11.20 19.96
N LYS A 201 -1.98 12.49 20.35
CA LYS A 201 -2.63 13.60 19.65
C LYS A 201 -1.62 14.41 18.84
N PRO A 202 -1.21 13.97 17.63
CA PRO A 202 -0.61 14.89 16.67
C PRO A 202 -1.68 15.78 16.01
N TYR A 203 -2.96 15.52 16.26
CA TYR A 203 -4.13 16.25 15.77
C TYR A 203 -4.87 16.97 16.90
N ASP A 204 -4.16 17.50 17.91
CA ASP A 204 -4.83 18.21 18.98
C ASP A 204 -5.59 19.42 18.40
N ALA A 205 -6.90 19.41 18.55
CA ALA A 205 -7.79 20.48 18.14
C ALA A 205 -7.34 21.84 18.70
N ALA A 206 -6.63 21.85 19.85
CA ALA A 206 -6.07 23.07 20.42
C ALA A 206 -5.07 23.78 19.50
N PHE A 207 -4.27 23.05 18.71
CA PHE A 207 -3.29 23.62 17.78
C PHE A 207 -3.83 23.75 16.35
N LEU A 208 -4.69 22.82 15.92
CA LEU A 208 -5.21 22.82 14.55
C LEU A 208 -6.29 23.89 14.36
N ARG A 209 -7.12 24.12 15.38
CA ARG A 209 -8.23 25.07 15.30
C ARG A 209 -7.78 26.53 15.05
N PRO A 210 -6.78 27.08 15.76
CA PRO A 210 -6.28 28.42 15.45
C PRO A 210 -5.73 28.54 14.02
N ILE A 211 -5.05 27.50 13.52
CA ILE A 211 -4.52 27.47 12.15
C ILE A 211 -5.66 27.46 11.13
N ARG A 212 -6.70 26.66 11.38
CA ARG A 212 -7.87 26.60 10.53
C ARG A 212 -8.66 27.91 10.55
N GLU A 213 -8.78 28.58 11.68
CA GLU A 213 -9.41 29.90 11.77
C GLU A 213 -8.67 30.93 10.91
N LYS A 214 -7.32 30.91 10.89
CA LYS A 214 -6.53 31.74 9.97
C LYS A 214 -6.79 31.40 8.51
N TYR A 215 -6.86 30.11 8.16
CA TYR A 215 -7.21 29.65 6.81
C TYR A 215 -8.58 30.18 6.38
N VAL A 216 -9.60 29.97 7.21
CA VAL A 216 -10.97 30.41 6.94
C VAL A 216 -11.00 31.92 6.76
N ASN A 217 -10.35 32.71 7.62
CA ASN A 217 -10.33 34.16 7.48
C ASN A 217 -9.67 34.60 6.17
N LYS A 218 -8.54 34.01 5.77
CA LYS A 218 -7.84 34.35 4.53
C LYS A 218 -8.69 34.11 3.27
N TYR A 219 -9.47 33.03 3.24
CA TYR A 219 -10.25 32.65 2.05
C TYR A 219 -11.74 33.03 2.11
N ARG A 220 -12.23 33.51 3.26
CA ARG A 220 -13.57 34.09 3.41
C ARG A 220 -13.66 35.49 2.79
N ASP A 221 -12.56 36.24 2.79
CA ASP A 221 -12.49 37.59 2.19
C ASP A 221 -12.40 37.57 0.65
N ASN A 222 -12.15 36.41 0.03
CA ASN A 222 -12.10 36.25 -1.44
C ASN A 222 -13.45 35.84 -2.06
N GLN A 223 -14.54 35.80 -1.26
CA GLN A 223 -15.89 35.48 -1.72
C GLN A 223 -16.92 36.61 -1.52
N ASN A 224 -16.48 37.83 -1.15
CA ASN A 224 -17.31 39.03 -1.09
C ASN A 224 -16.91 40.04 -2.16
#